data_AF-A0A820WAT7-F1
#
_entry.id   AF-A0A820WAT7-F1
#
_cell.length_a   1.000
_cell.length_b   1.000
_cell.length_c   1.000
_cell.angle_alpha   90.00
_cell.angle_beta   90.00
_cell.angle_gamma   90.00
#
_symmetry.space_group_name_H-M   'P 1'
#
loop_
_entity.id
_entity.type
_entity.pdbx_description
1 polymer ?
#
loop_
_entity_poly.entity_id
_entity_poly.type
_entity_poly.pdbx_seq_one_letter_code
_entity_poly.pdbx_strand_id
1 'polypeptide(L)'
;MESRPTEIDEYIAFGKAEYKNKSAQLAKIDDFQKTYSWERALWWYTRQSFIYRMLMTALRQQSIHLLFLLRFWIRNIDRQLKQSQCHVPMRVFWGGWKSNNDFDLLQTSVASTALASTTVATSTRSMTTTSATSTRSMTTTSTTSPCRNCSQSNRTALLLSDTSTVAVQALVNNLQSVGVTVNYISGGISTYSGSPNAANYDSVILITGNDYATDMPSSGQESIRNAQQNSGTGIVMTEWAAYEVLSGRWSVLSSLLLATRITGVTASMSFDLVSINHPIWNGLAASFNTSVTLGYSVLSTPINGSLTIASCMQCGGPAVIVRPSVASNGRIVQIAHGGHYSSGGANFNWQNDANLVTMMNNAVKWAAKMI
;
A
#
# COMPACT_ATOMS: atom_id res chain seq x y z
N MET A 1 -23.72 -20.17 12.75
CA MET A 1 -24.93 -19.70 13.47
C MET A 1 -25.23 -18.30 12.94
N GLU A 2 -26.17 -18.20 12.01
CA GLU A 2 -26.66 -16.94 11.45
C GLU A 2 -27.39 -16.15 12.55
N SER A 3 -27.22 -14.82 12.57
CA SER A 3 -27.98 -13.95 13.47
C SER A 3 -29.47 -14.12 13.19
N ARG A 4 -30.28 -14.35 14.23
CA ARG A 4 -31.74 -14.46 14.07
C ARG A 4 -32.27 -13.13 13.49
N PRO A 5 -33.13 -13.14 12.45
CA PRO A 5 -33.64 -11.94 11.80
C PRO A 5 -34.15 -10.87 12.77
N THR A 6 -34.76 -11.32 13.87
CA THR A 6 -35.34 -10.48 14.92
C THR A 6 -34.34 -9.54 15.60
N GLU A 7 -33.08 -9.94 15.80
CA GLU A 7 -32.10 -9.12 16.54
C GLU A 7 -31.62 -7.90 15.72
N ILE A 8 -31.50 -8.07 14.40
CA ILE A 8 -31.10 -7.00 13.48
C ILE A 8 -32.27 -6.02 13.30
N ASP A 9 -33.49 -6.54 13.18
CA ASP A 9 -34.69 -5.71 13.03
C ASP A 9 -34.96 -4.84 14.26
N GLU A 10 -34.78 -5.39 15.47
CA GLU A 10 -34.84 -4.63 16.74
C GLU A 10 -33.81 -3.49 16.76
N TYR A 11 -32.58 -3.78 16.32
CA TYR A 11 -31.51 -2.80 16.25
C TYR A 11 -31.78 -1.69 15.22
N ILE A 12 -32.31 -2.05 14.05
CA ILE A 12 -32.70 -1.09 13.00
C ILE A 12 -33.85 -0.20 13.48
N ALA A 13 -34.87 -0.78 14.13
CA ALA A 13 -35.98 -0.03 14.68
C ALA A 13 -35.50 1.00 15.71
N PHE A 14 -34.61 0.59 16.62
CA PHE A 14 -33.97 1.49 17.58
C PHE A 14 -33.20 2.61 16.86
N GLY A 15 -32.38 2.27 15.87
CA GLY A 15 -31.62 3.25 15.10
C GLY A 15 -32.50 4.27 14.37
N LYS A 16 -33.60 3.82 13.75
CA LYS A 16 -34.56 4.73 13.07
C LYS A 16 -35.22 5.69 14.05
N ALA A 17 -35.55 5.24 15.27
CA ALA A 17 -36.10 6.10 16.30
C ALA A 17 -35.09 7.15 16.78
N GLU A 18 -33.84 6.75 17.04
CA GLU A 18 -32.77 7.62 17.53
C GLU A 18 -32.35 8.69 16.50
N TYR A 19 -32.39 8.34 15.22
CA TYR A 19 -31.94 9.19 14.11
C TYR A 19 -33.08 9.80 13.27
N LYS A 20 -34.32 9.83 13.79
CA LYS A 20 -35.55 10.25 13.07
C LYS A 20 -35.44 11.58 12.29
N ASN A 21 -34.62 12.53 12.77
CA ASN A 21 -34.45 13.85 12.15
C ASN A 21 -33.14 14.00 11.35
N LYS A 22 -32.38 12.93 11.14
CA LYS A 22 -31.07 12.95 10.46
C LYS A 22 -31.13 12.10 9.20
N SER A 23 -31.62 12.68 8.09
CA SER A 23 -31.78 12.01 6.79
C SER A 23 -30.53 11.26 6.32
N ALA A 24 -29.35 11.84 6.50
CA ALA A 24 -28.07 11.21 6.15
C ALA A 24 -27.75 9.94 6.97
N GLN A 25 -28.24 9.84 8.23
CA GLN A 25 -28.09 8.64 9.04
C GLN A 25 -29.16 7.61 8.70
N LEU A 26 -30.40 8.03 8.45
CA LEU A 26 -31.48 7.15 8.00
C LEU A 26 -31.11 6.43 6.70
N ALA A 27 -30.53 7.12 5.72
CA ALA A 27 -30.04 6.51 4.50
C ALA A 27 -28.96 5.42 4.74
N LYS A 28 -28.08 5.63 5.74
CA LYS A 28 -27.07 4.63 6.13
C LYS A 28 -27.68 3.45 6.88
N ILE A 29 -28.77 3.66 7.61
CA ILE A 29 -29.53 2.58 8.26
C ILE A 29 -30.25 1.73 7.22
N ASP A 30 -30.84 2.35 6.20
CA ASP A 30 -31.48 1.62 5.10
C ASP A 30 -30.46 0.84 4.25
N ASP A 31 -29.27 1.42 4.00
CA ASP A 31 -28.15 0.73 3.36
C ASP A 31 -27.68 -0.47 4.20
N PHE A 32 -27.60 -0.30 5.53
CA PHE A 32 -27.30 -1.40 6.45
C PHE A 32 -28.35 -2.50 6.40
N GLN A 33 -29.63 -2.16 6.44
CA GLN A 33 -30.74 -3.12 6.38
C GLN A 33 -30.67 -3.98 5.11
N LYS A 34 -30.25 -3.41 3.98
CA LYS A 34 -30.18 -4.11 2.69
C LYS A 34 -28.89 -4.91 2.48
N THR A 35 -27.76 -4.43 3.01
CA THR A 35 -26.43 -4.92 2.61
C THR A 35 -25.64 -5.56 3.74
N TYR A 36 -26.16 -5.57 4.97
CA TYR A 36 -25.48 -6.19 6.09
C TYR A 36 -25.40 -7.71 5.94
N SER A 37 -24.18 -8.22 6.06
CA SER A 37 -23.90 -9.64 6.26
C SER A 37 -22.87 -9.80 7.37
N TRP A 38 -22.84 -10.97 8.02
CA TRP A 38 -21.89 -11.25 9.09
C TRP A 38 -20.43 -11.16 8.62
N GLU A 39 -20.15 -11.33 7.32
CA GLU A 39 -18.84 -11.19 6.69
C GLU A 39 -18.40 -9.73 6.49
N ARG A 40 -19.33 -8.78 6.57
CA ARG A 40 -19.06 -7.33 6.44
C ARG A 40 -19.11 -6.58 7.77
N ALA A 41 -19.21 -7.28 8.90
CA ALA A 41 -19.28 -6.68 10.24
C ALA A 41 -18.10 -5.74 10.56
N LEU A 42 -16.86 -6.12 10.23
CA LEU A 42 -15.68 -5.26 10.46
C LEU A 42 -15.65 -4.05 9.52
N TRP A 43 -16.11 -4.20 8.27
CA TRP A 43 -16.26 -3.08 7.34
C TRP A 43 -17.29 -2.06 7.85
N TRP A 44 -18.39 -2.52 8.42
CA TRP A 44 -19.41 -1.66 9.03
C TRP A 44 -18.93 -0.95 10.31
N TYR A 45 -17.97 -1.54 11.04
CA TYR A 45 -17.28 -0.94 12.18
C TYR A 45 -16.34 0.19 11.77
N THR A 46 -15.55 -0.02 10.71
CA THR A 46 -14.57 0.98 10.25
C THR A 46 -15.21 2.08 9.40
N ARG A 47 -16.38 1.81 8.79
CA ARG A 47 -17.16 2.84 8.11
C ARG A 47 -17.69 3.86 9.12
N GLN A 48 -17.66 5.14 8.76
CA GLN A 48 -18.34 6.20 9.51
C GLN A 48 -19.88 6.03 9.42
N SER A 49 -20.42 5.12 10.21
CA SER A 49 -21.82 4.71 10.26
C SER A 49 -22.43 4.95 11.64
N PHE A 50 -23.74 4.74 11.76
CA PHE A 50 -24.47 4.81 13.02
C PHE A 50 -24.03 3.72 14.02
N ILE A 51 -23.50 2.60 13.52
CA ILE A 51 -23.18 1.42 14.34
C ILE A 51 -21.98 1.67 15.24
N TYR A 52 -20.88 2.17 14.68
CA TYR A 52 -19.72 2.59 15.45
C TYR A 52 -20.11 3.62 16.52
N ARG A 53 -20.94 4.61 16.14
CA ARG A 53 -21.38 5.67 17.07
C ARG A 53 -22.21 5.09 18.22
N MET A 54 -23.17 4.21 17.92
CA MET A 54 -24.00 3.57 18.93
C MET A 54 -23.18 2.70 19.88
N LEU A 55 -22.21 1.93 19.38
CA LEU A 55 -21.32 1.15 20.24
C LEU A 55 -20.49 2.06 21.15
N MET A 56 -19.89 3.10 20.60
CA MET A 56 -19.12 4.05 21.41
C MET A 56 -19.99 4.75 22.45
N THR A 57 -21.24 5.10 22.12
CA THR A 57 -22.20 5.63 23.07
C THR A 57 -22.53 4.60 24.16
N ALA A 58 -22.82 3.36 23.78
CA ALA A 58 -23.15 2.27 24.70
C ALA A 58 -22.02 2.04 25.71
N LEU A 59 -20.76 2.05 25.24
CA LEU A 59 -19.58 1.89 26.08
C LEU A 59 -19.36 3.09 27.00
N ARG A 60 -19.50 4.32 26.49
CA ARG A 60 -19.33 5.55 27.30
C ARG A 60 -20.39 5.68 28.39
N GLN A 61 -21.62 5.31 28.08
CA GLN A 61 -22.76 5.42 29.00
C GLN A 61 -22.97 4.15 29.83
N GLN A 62 -22.16 3.12 29.63
CA GLN A 62 -22.32 1.79 30.24
C GLN A 62 -23.75 1.24 30.05
N SER A 63 -24.37 1.51 28.90
CA SER A 63 -25.74 1.10 28.62
C SER A 63 -25.81 -0.39 28.28
N ILE A 64 -26.19 -1.19 29.27
CA ILE A 64 -26.37 -2.64 29.13
C ILE A 64 -27.37 -2.97 28.02
N HIS A 65 -28.46 -2.19 27.93
CA HIS A 65 -29.49 -2.40 26.91
C HIS A 65 -28.94 -2.21 25.49
N LEU A 66 -28.17 -1.14 25.24
CA LEU A 66 -27.54 -0.91 23.93
C LEU A 66 -26.47 -1.96 23.61
N LEU A 67 -25.67 -2.38 24.60
CA LEU A 67 -24.71 -3.46 24.41
C LEU A 67 -25.39 -4.78 24.08
N PHE A 68 -26.56 -5.05 24.68
CA PHE A 68 -27.36 -6.22 24.38
C PHE A 68 -27.93 -6.15 22.95
N LEU A 69 -28.43 -5.00 22.49
CA LEU A 69 -28.85 -4.82 21.09
C LEU A 69 -27.68 -5.03 20.10
N LEU A 70 -26.47 -4.62 20.48
CA LEU A 70 -25.26 -4.77 19.66
C LEU A 70 -24.60 -6.16 19.76
N ARG A 71 -25.15 -7.09 20.56
CA ARG A 71 -24.54 -8.40 20.83
C ARG A 71 -24.28 -9.21 19.56
N PHE A 72 -25.19 -9.18 18.58
CA PHE A 72 -25.05 -9.93 17.33
C PHE A 72 -23.83 -9.44 16.56
N TRP A 73 -23.61 -8.13 16.55
CA TRP A 73 -22.54 -7.50 15.82
C TRP A 73 -21.20 -7.64 16.53
N ILE A 74 -21.16 -7.53 17.87
CA ILE A 74 -19.96 -7.82 18.67
C ILE A 74 -19.49 -9.26 18.44
N ARG A 75 -20.41 -10.24 18.42
CA ARG A 75 -20.10 -11.64 18.09
C ARG A 75 -19.53 -11.79 16.68
N ASN A 76 -20.09 -11.08 15.70
CA ASN A 76 -19.60 -11.12 14.33
C ASN A 76 -18.22 -10.48 14.18
N ILE A 77 -17.94 -9.37 14.88
CA ILE A 77 -16.60 -8.77 14.93
C ILE A 77 -15.61 -9.75 15.56
N ASP A 78 -15.92 -10.35 16.71
CA ASP A 78 -15.04 -11.32 17.36
C ASP A 78 -14.70 -12.49 16.42
N ARG A 79 -15.70 -13.03 15.72
CA ARG A 79 -15.50 -14.09 14.72
C ARG A 79 -14.61 -13.64 13.57
N GLN A 80 -14.83 -12.46 13.01
CA GLN A 80 -13.99 -11.92 11.92
C GLN A 80 -12.57 -11.63 12.38
N LEU A 81 -12.39 -11.10 13.58
CA LEU A 81 -11.08 -10.83 14.15
C LEU A 81 -10.31 -12.14 14.32
N LYS A 82 -10.94 -13.18 14.87
CA LYS A 82 -10.36 -14.53 14.99
C LYS A 82 -9.95 -15.12 13.64
N GLN A 83 -10.79 -14.94 12.61
CA GLN A 83 -10.47 -15.36 11.24
C GLN A 83 -9.35 -14.53 10.59
N SER A 84 -9.19 -13.28 11.01
CA SER A 84 -8.22 -12.32 10.45
C SER A 84 -6.98 -12.13 11.35
N GLN A 85 -6.76 -13.02 12.32
CA GLN A 85 -5.63 -12.89 13.23
C GLN A 85 -4.31 -13.03 12.48
N CYS A 86 -3.48 -11.99 12.59
CA CYS A 86 -2.10 -12.04 12.13
C CYS A 86 -1.31 -12.93 13.11
N HIS A 87 -0.73 -14.02 12.61
CA HIS A 87 0.10 -14.94 13.40
C HIS A 87 1.54 -14.43 13.58
N VAL A 88 1.84 -13.25 13.02
CA VAL A 88 3.14 -12.60 13.09
C VAL A 88 3.06 -11.45 14.11
N PRO A 89 4.04 -11.28 15.01
CA PRO A 89 4.07 -10.15 15.92
C PRO A 89 4.08 -8.85 15.13
N MET A 90 3.04 -8.02 15.29
CA MET A 90 2.95 -6.70 14.69
C MET A 90 3.19 -5.64 15.76
N ARG A 91 4.10 -4.71 15.49
CA ARG A 91 4.25 -3.50 16.29
C ARG A 91 3.27 -2.46 15.77
N VAL A 92 2.31 -2.09 16.61
CA VAL A 92 1.29 -1.08 16.28
C VAL A 92 1.55 0.15 17.14
N PHE A 93 1.59 1.33 16.51
CA PHE A 93 1.68 2.60 17.22
C PHE A 93 0.28 3.22 17.29
N TRP A 94 -0.18 3.52 18.51
CA TRP A 94 -1.45 4.22 18.73
C TRP A 94 -1.17 5.53 19.45
N GLY A 95 -1.54 6.64 18.80
CA GLY A 95 -1.43 7.98 19.39
C GLY A 95 -2.66 8.29 20.23
N GLY A 96 -2.45 8.65 21.49
CA GLY A 96 -3.49 9.14 22.39
C GLY A 96 -2.97 10.29 23.24
N TRP A 97 -3.83 11.27 23.52
CA TRP A 97 -3.51 12.34 24.45
C TRP A 97 -3.69 11.82 25.88
N LYS A 98 -2.63 11.94 26.68
CA LYS A 98 -2.62 11.60 28.10
C LYS A 98 -1.98 12.75 28.87
N SER A 99 -2.46 12.99 30.09
CA SER A 99 -1.78 13.94 30.99
C SER A 99 -0.42 13.37 31.39
N ASN A 100 0.54 14.23 31.80
CA ASN A 100 1.83 13.76 32.29
C ASN A 100 1.67 12.83 33.50
N ASN A 101 0.70 13.10 34.38
CA ASN A 101 0.39 12.23 35.52
C ASN A 101 -0.08 10.84 35.06
N ASP A 102 -0.96 10.76 34.06
CA ASP A 102 -1.38 9.47 33.49
C ASP A 102 -0.22 8.74 32.79
N PHE A 103 0.69 9.49 32.17
CA PHE A 103 1.87 8.93 31.51
C PHE A 103 2.84 8.32 32.52
N ASP A 104 3.10 9.01 33.63
CA ASP A 104 3.95 8.53 34.72
C ASP A 104 3.34 7.30 35.43
N LEU A 105 2.02 7.28 35.61
CA LEU A 105 1.28 6.11 36.10
C LEU A 105 1.40 4.90 35.15
N LEU A 106 1.39 5.14 33.84
CA LEU A 106 1.58 4.08 32.85
C LEU A 106 3.03 3.58 32.81
N GLN A 107 4.02 4.47 32.93
CA GLN A 107 5.45 4.12 33.03
C GLN A 107 5.81 3.33 34.30
N THR A 108 5.10 3.55 35.40
CA THR A 108 5.35 2.84 36.66
C THR A 108 4.64 1.47 36.73
N SER A 109 3.64 1.23 35.89
CA SER A 109 2.86 -0.02 35.86
C SER A 109 3.52 -1.22 35.13
N VAL A 110 4.84 -1.18 34.88
CA VAL A 110 5.59 -2.18 34.09
C VAL A 110 5.67 -3.53 34.83
N ALA A 111 4.58 -4.29 34.75
CA ALA A 111 4.44 -5.74 34.91
C ALA A 111 2.96 -6.17 34.92
N SER A 112 2.03 -5.25 35.19
CA SER A 112 0.61 -5.55 35.33
C SER A 112 -0.19 -4.92 34.19
N THR A 113 -0.92 -5.77 33.45
CA THR A 113 -1.86 -5.41 32.39
C THR A 113 -2.71 -4.20 32.75
N ALA A 114 -2.38 -3.03 32.20
CA ALA A 114 -3.22 -1.84 32.29
C ALA A 114 -4.37 -1.97 31.28
N LEU A 115 -5.53 -2.46 31.75
CA LEU A 115 -6.82 -2.31 31.07
C LEU A 115 -7.19 -0.82 31.09
N ALA A 116 -6.81 -0.07 30.06
CA ALA A 116 -7.48 1.19 29.76
C ALA A 116 -8.89 0.85 29.23
N SER A 117 -9.91 1.53 29.73
CA SER A 117 -11.36 1.30 29.50
C SER A 117 -11.86 1.43 28.05
N THR A 118 -10.96 1.37 27.08
CA THR A 118 -11.26 1.09 25.67
C THR A 118 -10.63 -0.27 25.40
N THR A 119 -11.44 -1.34 25.47
CA THR A 119 -11.02 -2.73 25.22
C THR A 119 -10.12 -2.84 24.00
N VAL A 120 -8.81 -2.96 24.24
CA VAL A 120 -7.84 -3.45 23.27
C VAL A 120 -7.37 -4.79 23.81
N ALA A 121 -7.80 -5.86 23.14
CA ALA A 121 -7.21 -7.18 23.31
C ALA A 121 -5.74 -7.10 22.83
N THR A 122 -4.80 -6.95 23.77
CA THR A 122 -3.37 -7.13 23.50
C THR A 122 -2.92 -8.40 24.22
N SER A 123 -2.29 -9.31 23.46
CA SER A 123 -1.61 -10.46 24.05
C SER A 123 -0.19 -10.07 24.47
N THR A 124 0.33 -10.80 25.43
CA THR A 124 1.52 -10.54 26.23
C THR A 124 2.82 -10.48 25.42
N ARG A 125 3.29 -9.27 25.09
CA ARG A 125 4.74 -8.94 25.11
C ARG A 125 4.99 -7.44 24.94
N SER A 126 5.50 -6.83 26.01
CA SER A 126 6.23 -5.55 26.09
C SER A 126 5.70 -4.36 25.29
N MET A 127 5.00 -3.44 25.98
CA MET A 127 4.76 -2.07 25.50
C MET A 127 5.98 -1.20 25.80
N THR A 128 6.37 -0.34 24.86
CA THR A 128 7.37 0.73 25.06
C THR A 128 6.67 2.06 24.75
N THR A 129 6.64 2.98 25.72
CA THR A 129 6.01 4.31 25.61
C THR A 129 7.07 5.39 25.40
N THR A 130 6.87 6.26 24.41
CA THR A 130 7.73 7.41 24.11
C THR A 130 6.90 8.70 24.04
N SER A 131 7.40 9.78 24.65
CA SER A 131 6.78 11.10 24.64
C SER A 131 7.33 11.97 23.51
N ALA A 132 6.47 12.69 22.79
CA ALA A 132 6.85 13.75 21.87
C ALA A 132 5.94 14.96 22.04
N THR A 133 6.53 16.13 22.34
CA THR A 133 5.82 17.40 22.49
C THR A 133 5.79 18.12 21.14
N SER A 134 4.63 18.17 20.49
CA SER A 134 4.43 19.06 19.34
C SER A 134 2.99 19.52 19.22
N THR A 135 2.82 20.83 19.22
CA THR A 135 1.56 21.56 19.11
C THR A 135 1.24 21.80 17.63
N ARG A 136 0.46 20.93 16.99
CA ARG A 136 -0.42 21.33 15.86
C ARG A 136 -1.40 20.22 15.46
N SER A 137 -2.64 20.64 15.26
CA SER A 137 -3.81 19.84 14.90
C SER A 137 -3.62 18.98 13.64
N MET A 138 -4.05 17.72 13.68
CA MET A 138 -4.34 16.92 12.49
C MET A 138 -5.65 16.13 12.65
N THR A 139 -6.54 16.36 11.69
CA THR A 139 -7.77 15.61 11.42
C THR A 139 -7.39 14.22 10.88
N THR A 140 -7.82 13.16 11.56
CA THR A 140 -7.57 11.77 11.12
C THR A 140 -8.60 11.31 10.09
N THR A 141 -8.16 11.17 8.84
CA THR A 141 -8.85 10.41 7.80
C THR A 141 -8.21 9.02 7.73
N SER A 142 -8.78 8.04 8.42
CA SER A 142 -8.34 6.64 8.32
C SER A 142 -9.12 5.93 7.21
N THR A 143 -8.55 5.87 6.01
CA THR A 143 -9.00 4.97 4.95
C THR A 143 -8.32 3.62 5.13
N THR A 144 -8.94 2.73 5.92
CA THR A 144 -8.53 1.33 5.97
C THR A 144 -9.16 0.58 4.81
N SER A 145 -8.34 0.29 3.79
CA SER A 145 -8.62 -0.77 2.82
C SER A 145 -8.67 -2.11 3.59
N PRO A 146 -9.68 -2.97 3.36
CA PRO A 146 -9.74 -4.26 4.04
C PRO A 146 -8.48 -5.06 3.70
N CYS A 147 -7.81 -5.59 4.71
CA CYS A 147 -6.67 -6.48 4.55
C CYS A 147 -7.10 -7.66 3.69
N ARG A 148 -6.70 -7.67 2.41
CA ARG A 148 -6.73 -8.86 1.56
C ARG A 148 -5.72 -9.85 2.17
N ASN A 149 -6.24 -10.81 2.93
CA ASN A 149 -5.63 -12.07 3.36
C ASN A 149 -4.16 -12.00 3.78
N CYS A 150 -3.92 -12.07 5.09
CA CYS A 150 -2.62 -12.44 5.68
C CYS A 150 -2.43 -13.97 5.71
N SER A 151 -2.99 -14.71 4.75
CA SER A 151 -2.46 -16.03 4.41
C SER A 151 -1.22 -15.82 3.56
N GLN A 152 -0.17 -16.61 3.78
CA GLN A 152 1.02 -16.71 2.95
C GLN A 152 0.69 -17.21 1.52
N SER A 153 -0.21 -16.55 0.81
CA SER A 153 -0.30 -16.66 -0.63
C SER A 153 0.73 -15.69 -1.20
N ASN A 154 1.75 -16.23 -1.87
CA ASN A 154 2.68 -15.42 -2.65
C ASN A 154 1.89 -14.37 -3.46
N ARG A 155 2.29 -13.10 -3.36
CA ARG A 155 1.68 -12.07 -4.22
C ARG A 155 2.06 -12.31 -5.66
N THR A 156 1.17 -11.99 -6.57
CA THR A 156 1.44 -12.19 -8.00
C THR A 156 1.91 -10.89 -8.64
N ALA A 157 2.91 -11.00 -9.52
CA ALA A 157 3.37 -9.88 -10.33
C ALA A 157 3.37 -10.25 -11.82
N LEU A 158 2.92 -9.32 -12.65
CA LEU A 158 3.13 -9.37 -14.10
C LEU A 158 4.38 -8.56 -14.42
N LEU A 159 5.44 -9.23 -14.89
CA LEU A 159 6.66 -8.58 -15.36
C LEU A 159 6.59 -8.39 -16.88
N LEU A 160 6.56 -7.14 -17.31
CA LEU A 160 6.68 -6.74 -18.71
C LEU A 160 8.06 -6.12 -18.89
N SER A 161 8.95 -6.90 -19.50
CA SER A 161 10.35 -6.53 -19.67
C SER A 161 10.76 -6.49 -21.13
N ASP A 162 12.02 -6.12 -21.35
CA ASP A 162 12.68 -6.33 -22.64
C ASP A 162 12.95 -7.82 -22.95
N THR A 163 13.63 -8.07 -24.06
CA THR A 163 14.03 -9.39 -24.55
C THR A 163 15.30 -9.97 -23.89
N SER A 164 15.89 -9.31 -22.89
CA SER A 164 17.11 -9.77 -22.22
C SER A 164 16.85 -10.93 -21.24
N THR A 165 16.90 -12.16 -21.74
CA THR A 165 16.53 -13.36 -20.98
C THR A 165 17.28 -13.53 -19.65
N VAL A 166 18.59 -13.27 -19.61
CA VAL A 166 19.42 -13.42 -18.41
C VAL A 166 19.04 -12.41 -17.33
N ALA A 167 18.91 -11.14 -17.70
CA ALA A 167 18.59 -10.05 -16.78
C ALA A 167 17.17 -10.20 -16.20
N VAL A 168 16.24 -10.62 -17.05
CA VAL A 168 14.85 -10.93 -16.69
C VAL A 168 14.80 -12.11 -15.72
N GLN A 169 15.50 -13.21 -16.01
CA GLN A 169 15.49 -14.38 -15.12
C GLN A 169 16.11 -14.07 -13.75
N ALA A 170 17.16 -13.25 -13.70
CA ALA A 170 17.73 -12.78 -12.44
C ALA A 170 16.70 -12.00 -11.59
N LEU A 171 15.95 -11.09 -12.22
CA LEU A 171 14.88 -10.35 -11.54
C LEU A 171 13.76 -11.28 -11.07
N VAL A 172 13.32 -12.23 -11.91
CA VAL A 172 12.31 -13.23 -11.56
C VAL A 172 12.75 -14.03 -10.33
N ASN A 173 13.99 -14.55 -10.32
CA ASN A 173 14.52 -15.33 -9.20
C ASN A 173 14.58 -14.51 -7.91
N ASN A 174 15.06 -13.26 -8.00
CA ASN A 174 15.11 -12.34 -6.87
C ASN A 174 13.72 -12.08 -6.27
N LEU A 175 12.72 -11.82 -7.11
CA LEU A 175 11.34 -11.59 -6.66
C LEU A 175 10.70 -12.84 -6.06
N GLN A 176 10.94 -14.02 -6.65
CA GLN A 176 10.48 -15.29 -6.11
C GLN A 176 11.08 -15.58 -4.73
N SER A 177 12.36 -15.27 -4.53
CA SER A 177 13.03 -15.42 -3.22
C SER A 177 12.40 -14.60 -2.10
N VAL A 178 11.68 -13.52 -2.43
CA VAL A 178 10.99 -12.65 -1.46
C VAL A 178 9.46 -12.87 -1.43
N GLY A 179 8.99 -13.98 -1.99
CA GLY A 179 7.59 -14.42 -1.90
C GLY A 179 6.67 -13.79 -2.95
N VAL A 180 7.21 -13.38 -4.10
CA VAL A 180 6.43 -12.87 -5.24
C VAL A 180 6.42 -13.91 -6.36
N THR A 181 5.25 -14.41 -6.71
CA THR A 181 5.04 -15.26 -7.89
C THR A 181 5.01 -14.38 -9.14
N VAL A 182 6.03 -14.49 -9.99
CA VAL A 182 6.15 -13.67 -11.20
C VAL A 182 5.65 -14.45 -12.42
N ASN A 183 4.69 -13.87 -13.16
CA ASN A 183 4.44 -14.22 -14.56
C ASN A 183 5.14 -13.17 -15.42
N TYR A 184 6.06 -13.57 -16.29
CA TYR A 184 6.79 -12.64 -17.14
C TYR A 184 6.45 -12.82 -18.62
N ILE A 185 6.47 -11.71 -19.36
CA ILE A 185 6.35 -11.70 -20.81
C ILE A 185 7.63 -11.09 -21.37
N SER A 186 8.44 -11.93 -22.02
CA SER A 186 9.66 -11.49 -22.70
C SER A 186 9.31 -10.54 -23.84
N GLY A 187 9.96 -9.39 -23.93
CA GLY A 187 9.56 -8.32 -24.85
C GLY A 187 8.15 -7.80 -24.59
N GLY A 188 7.59 -8.04 -23.40
CA GLY A 188 6.24 -7.63 -23.04
C GLY A 188 6.08 -6.12 -23.03
N ILE A 189 7.16 -5.37 -22.87
CA ILE A 189 7.09 -3.90 -22.92
C ILE A 189 6.65 -3.37 -24.29
N SER A 190 6.94 -4.11 -25.37
CA SER A 190 6.59 -3.73 -26.75
C SER A 190 5.51 -4.62 -27.36
N THR A 191 5.21 -5.78 -26.77
CA THR A 191 4.26 -6.75 -27.35
C THR A 191 2.98 -6.96 -26.53
N TYR A 192 2.94 -6.54 -25.26
CA TYR A 192 1.78 -6.80 -24.39
C TYR A 192 0.52 -6.09 -24.90
N SER A 193 -0.52 -6.87 -25.16
CA SER A 193 -1.78 -6.40 -25.74
C SER A 193 -2.96 -6.47 -24.78
N GLY A 194 -2.71 -6.72 -23.48
CA GLY A 194 -3.75 -6.83 -22.46
C GLY A 194 -4.07 -8.26 -22.02
N SER A 195 -3.37 -9.26 -22.56
CA SER A 195 -3.48 -10.66 -22.18
C SER A 195 -2.13 -11.19 -21.69
N PRO A 196 -2.06 -11.78 -20.48
CA PRO A 196 -3.13 -11.99 -19.51
C PRO A 196 -3.59 -10.65 -18.88
N ASN A 197 -4.84 -10.57 -18.41
CA ASN A 197 -5.38 -9.33 -17.85
C ASN A 197 -4.56 -8.84 -16.64
N ALA A 198 -4.01 -7.63 -16.72
CA ALA A 198 -3.21 -7.01 -15.67
C ALA A 198 -3.93 -6.93 -14.30
N ALA A 199 -5.27 -6.86 -14.29
CA ALA A 199 -6.06 -6.81 -13.06
C ALA A 199 -6.01 -8.11 -12.23
N ASN A 200 -5.50 -9.21 -12.80
CA ASN A 200 -5.33 -10.49 -12.10
C ASN A 200 -4.06 -10.53 -11.23
N TYR A 201 -3.24 -9.48 -11.26
CA TYR A 201 -1.97 -9.40 -10.55
C TYR A 201 -2.03 -8.39 -9.41
N ASP A 202 -1.28 -8.63 -8.34
CA ASP A 202 -1.15 -7.65 -7.25
C ASP A 202 -0.27 -6.47 -7.67
N SER A 203 0.66 -6.69 -8.61
CA SER A 203 1.47 -5.64 -9.23
C SER A 203 1.83 -5.91 -10.69
N VAL A 204 2.09 -4.84 -11.45
CA VAL A 204 2.71 -4.87 -12.78
C VAL A 204 4.06 -4.15 -12.68
N ILE A 205 5.10 -4.80 -13.20
CA ILE A 205 6.47 -4.30 -13.22
C ILE A 205 6.83 -4.01 -14.67
N LEU A 206 7.19 -2.76 -14.96
CA LEU A 206 7.52 -2.27 -16.29
C LEU A 206 9.02 -1.98 -16.37
N ILE A 207 9.76 -2.84 -17.07
CA ILE A 207 11.20 -2.71 -17.30
C ILE A 207 11.45 -2.55 -18.80
N THR A 208 11.59 -1.32 -19.28
CA THR A 208 11.70 -1.09 -20.73
C THR A 208 12.98 -1.64 -21.35
N GLY A 209 14.12 -1.58 -20.65
CA GLY A 209 15.36 -2.19 -21.13
C GLY A 209 15.77 -1.75 -22.52
N ASN A 210 16.25 -2.71 -23.30
CA ASN A 210 16.73 -2.47 -24.66
C ASN A 210 15.61 -2.25 -25.69
N ASP A 211 14.36 -2.49 -25.31
CA ASP A 211 13.21 -2.37 -26.22
C ASP A 211 12.57 -0.95 -26.19
N TYR A 212 13.33 0.06 -25.74
CA TYR A 212 12.91 1.46 -25.47
C TYR A 212 12.45 2.31 -26.67
N ALA A 213 12.42 1.71 -27.85
CA ALA A 213 12.10 2.36 -29.12
C ALA A 213 10.77 1.90 -29.72
N THR A 214 10.09 0.93 -29.09
CA THR A 214 8.84 0.36 -29.62
C THR A 214 7.70 0.61 -28.65
N ASP A 215 6.63 1.25 -29.14
CA ASP A 215 5.46 1.57 -28.31
C ASP A 215 4.71 0.28 -27.93
N MET A 216 4.24 0.23 -26.69
CA MET A 216 3.35 -0.84 -26.25
C MET A 216 2.00 -0.70 -26.96
N PRO A 217 1.36 -1.79 -27.42
CA PRO A 217 0.01 -1.74 -27.95
C PRO A 217 -0.94 -0.99 -27.01
N SER A 218 -1.79 -0.12 -27.56
CA SER A 218 -2.70 0.72 -26.77
C SER A 218 -3.62 -0.10 -25.86
N SER A 219 -4.03 -1.30 -26.28
CA SER A 219 -4.82 -2.23 -25.47
C SER A 219 -4.06 -2.75 -24.24
N GLY A 220 -2.75 -2.98 -24.36
CA GLY A 220 -1.89 -3.34 -23.23
C GLY A 220 -1.75 -2.21 -22.23
N GLN A 221 -1.50 -0.99 -22.74
CA GLN A 221 -1.45 0.21 -21.92
C GLN A 221 -2.78 0.44 -21.17
N GLU A 222 -3.91 0.28 -21.86
CA GLU A 222 -5.26 0.41 -21.29
C GLU A 222 -5.52 -0.63 -20.20
N SER A 223 -5.11 -1.88 -20.42
CA SER A 223 -5.20 -2.96 -19.42
C SER A 223 -4.46 -2.59 -18.14
N ILE A 224 -3.24 -2.07 -18.24
CA ILE A 224 -2.42 -1.67 -17.08
C ILE A 224 -3.06 -0.47 -16.35
N ARG A 225 -3.45 0.57 -17.08
CA ARG A 225 -4.08 1.77 -16.48
C ARG A 225 -5.36 1.40 -15.74
N ASN A 226 -6.22 0.58 -16.35
CA ASN A 226 -7.46 0.14 -15.72
C ASN A 226 -7.22 -0.77 -14.52
N ALA A 227 -6.22 -1.66 -14.59
CA ALA A 227 -5.82 -2.49 -13.45
C ALA A 227 -5.34 -1.62 -12.27
N GLN A 228 -4.58 -0.57 -12.54
CA GLN A 228 -4.11 0.38 -11.53
C GLN A 228 -5.27 1.18 -10.94
N GLN A 229 -6.14 1.76 -11.74
CA GLN A 229 -7.20 2.68 -11.28
C GLN A 229 -8.38 1.95 -10.62
N ASN A 230 -8.77 0.79 -11.17
CA ASN A 230 -10.03 0.14 -10.82
C ASN A 230 -9.86 -1.12 -9.96
N SER A 231 -8.69 -1.77 -10.03
CA SER A 231 -8.46 -3.06 -9.34
C SER A 231 -7.44 -2.97 -8.21
N GLY A 232 -6.82 -1.80 -7.99
CA GLY A 232 -5.85 -1.59 -6.94
C GLY A 232 -4.48 -2.23 -7.20
N THR A 233 -4.20 -2.59 -8.45
CA THR A 233 -2.95 -3.21 -8.92
C THR A 233 -1.80 -2.22 -8.79
N GLY A 234 -0.72 -2.60 -8.10
CA GLY A 234 0.45 -1.77 -7.95
C GLY A 234 1.25 -1.65 -9.25
N ILE A 235 1.90 -0.52 -9.50
CA ILE A 235 2.75 -0.30 -10.68
C ILE A 235 4.17 0.03 -10.23
N VAL A 236 5.16 -0.62 -10.82
CA VAL A 236 6.58 -0.29 -10.63
C VAL A 236 7.20 0.00 -11.98
N MET A 237 7.83 1.17 -12.12
CA MET A 237 8.46 1.63 -13.36
C MET A 237 9.90 2.07 -13.10
N THR A 238 10.79 1.75 -14.04
CA THR A 238 12.15 2.29 -14.10
C THR A 238 12.27 3.43 -15.11
N GLU A 239 13.41 4.12 -15.07
CA GLU A 239 13.84 5.26 -15.90
C GLU A 239 13.19 5.39 -17.29
N TRP A 240 13.36 4.37 -18.12
CA TRP A 240 12.94 4.37 -19.52
C TRP A 240 11.42 4.56 -19.72
N ALA A 241 10.60 4.33 -18.70
CA ALA A 241 9.18 4.67 -18.75
C ALA A 241 8.93 6.16 -19.04
N ALA A 242 9.73 7.04 -18.44
CA ALA A 242 9.60 8.48 -18.66
C ALA A 242 10.16 8.90 -20.04
N TYR A 243 11.12 8.14 -20.58
CA TYR A 243 11.64 8.33 -21.93
C TYR A 243 10.65 7.95 -23.02
N GLU A 244 9.94 6.84 -22.85
CA GLU A 244 8.87 6.41 -23.75
C GLU A 244 7.86 7.54 -23.95
N VAL A 245 7.39 8.12 -22.83
CA VAL A 245 6.44 9.24 -22.84
C VAL A 245 7.05 10.50 -23.48
N LEU A 246 8.30 10.84 -23.14
CA LEU A 246 9.01 11.97 -23.75
C LEU A 246 9.15 11.80 -25.28
N SER A 247 9.28 10.57 -25.75
CA SER A 247 9.45 10.22 -27.17
C SER A 247 8.11 10.08 -27.92
N GLY A 248 6.99 10.46 -27.31
CA GLY A 248 5.66 10.39 -27.92
C GLY A 248 5.03 9.00 -27.92
N ARG A 249 5.59 8.06 -27.17
CA ARG A 249 5.03 6.71 -26.94
C ARG A 249 4.29 6.68 -25.61
N TRP A 250 3.66 5.57 -25.26
CA TRP A 250 3.00 5.39 -23.96
C TRP A 250 1.92 6.44 -23.67
N SER A 251 1.15 6.85 -24.70
CA SER A 251 0.15 7.91 -24.59
C SER A 251 -0.87 7.67 -23.46
N VAL A 252 -1.23 6.41 -23.20
CA VAL A 252 -2.13 5.99 -22.12
C VAL A 252 -1.41 5.90 -20.78
N LEU A 253 -0.22 5.29 -20.74
CA LEU A 253 0.56 5.10 -19.51
C LEU A 253 1.16 6.41 -18.97
N SER A 254 1.23 7.46 -19.78
CA SER A 254 1.69 8.80 -19.37
C SER A 254 1.01 9.32 -18.08
N SER A 255 -0.28 9.00 -17.90
CA SER A 255 -1.06 9.35 -16.70
C SER A 255 -0.60 8.68 -15.41
N LEU A 256 0.19 7.60 -15.52
CA LEU A 256 0.74 6.85 -14.39
C LEU A 256 2.12 7.37 -13.96
N LEU A 257 2.80 8.19 -14.79
CA LEU A 257 4.09 8.77 -14.41
C LEU A 257 3.95 9.68 -13.18
N LEU A 258 4.97 9.61 -12.33
CA LEU A 258 5.10 10.37 -11.10
C LEU A 258 6.07 11.55 -11.26
N ALA A 259 6.90 11.54 -12.30
CA ALA A 259 7.70 12.66 -12.79
C ALA A 259 8.03 12.44 -14.28
N THR A 260 8.28 13.52 -15.02
CA THR A 260 8.66 13.46 -16.43
C THR A 260 10.19 13.45 -16.59
N ARG A 261 10.68 12.93 -17.72
CA ARG A 261 12.12 12.94 -18.03
C ARG A 261 12.53 14.31 -18.55
N ILE A 262 13.65 14.82 -18.03
CA ILE A 262 14.34 16.00 -18.55
C ILE A 262 15.47 15.57 -19.49
N THR A 263 16.37 14.71 -19.00
CA THR A 263 17.47 14.14 -19.79
C THR A 263 17.88 12.78 -19.23
N GLY A 264 18.79 12.08 -19.90
CA GLY A 264 19.40 10.85 -19.40
C GLY A 264 20.91 10.96 -19.30
N VAL A 265 21.48 10.32 -18.30
CA VAL A 265 22.92 10.31 -18.02
C VAL A 265 23.34 8.88 -17.69
N THR A 266 24.62 8.57 -17.90
CA THR A 266 25.23 7.29 -17.53
C THR A 266 26.35 7.55 -16.53
N ALA A 267 26.18 7.10 -15.29
CA ALA A 267 27.20 7.15 -14.25
C ALA A 267 26.85 6.19 -13.11
N SER A 268 27.74 6.04 -12.14
CA SER A 268 27.36 5.54 -10.82
C SER A 268 26.45 6.56 -10.12
N MET A 269 25.40 6.08 -9.45
CA MET A 269 24.45 6.92 -8.74
C MET A 269 24.66 6.85 -7.23
N SER A 270 24.38 7.94 -6.55
CA SER A 270 24.09 7.96 -5.11
C SER A 270 22.59 7.83 -4.91
N PHE A 271 22.15 7.24 -3.81
CA PHE A 271 20.78 7.38 -3.35
C PHE A 271 20.79 7.83 -1.89
N ASP A 272 20.13 8.95 -1.62
CA ASP A 272 20.02 9.55 -0.30
C ASP A 272 18.57 9.51 0.17
N LEU A 273 18.32 8.91 1.33
CA LEU A 273 16.99 8.81 1.93
C LEU A 273 16.47 10.20 2.30
N VAL A 274 15.28 10.52 1.78
CA VAL A 274 14.54 11.75 2.10
C VAL A 274 13.38 11.45 3.04
N SER A 275 12.67 10.34 2.81
CA SER A 275 11.49 9.95 3.60
C SER A 275 11.84 8.86 4.61
N ILE A 276 11.99 9.26 5.88
CA ILE A 276 12.35 8.35 6.97
C ILE A 276 11.25 7.30 7.18
N ASN A 277 11.65 6.05 7.43
CA ASN A 277 10.77 4.90 7.71
C ASN A 277 9.87 4.44 6.55
N HIS A 278 10.13 4.85 5.31
CA HIS A 278 9.37 4.31 4.18
C HIS A 278 9.74 2.84 3.92
N PRO A 279 8.77 1.90 3.76
CA PRO A 279 9.07 0.47 3.63
C PRO A 279 9.98 0.08 2.47
N ILE A 280 10.01 0.89 1.40
CA ILE A 280 10.95 0.70 0.26
C ILE A 280 12.42 0.74 0.73
N TRP A 281 12.70 1.47 1.81
CA TRP A 281 14.04 1.66 2.32
C TRP A 281 14.49 0.63 3.38
N ASN A 282 13.64 -0.35 3.70
CA ASN A 282 13.96 -1.35 4.72
C ASN A 282 15.20 -2.17 4.31
N GLY A 283 16.21 -2.20 5.17
CA GLY A 283 17.47 -2.92 4.93
C GLY A 283 18.49 -2.14 4.09
N LEU A 284 18.21 -0.89 3.73
CA LEU A 284 19.16 -0.01 3.05
C LEU A 284 19.78 1.00 4.04
N ALA A 285 21.04 1.36 3.81
CA ALA A 285 21.67 2.47 4.51
C ALA A 285 20.98 3.80 4.18
N ALA A 286 21.04 4.80 5.07
CA ALA A 286 20.45 6.11 4.83
C ALA A 286 20.97 6.80 3.55
N SER A 287 22.19 6.46 3.14
CA SER A 287 22.74 6.78 1.83
C SER A 287 23.60 5.62 1.33
N PHE A 288 23.61 5.37 0.03
CA PHE A 288 24.54 4.44 -0.61
C PHE A 288 24.90 4.87 -2.04
N ASN A 289 26.07 4.45 -2.50
CA ASN A 289 26.49 4.55 -3.90
C ASN A 289 26.30 3.21 -4.61
N THR A 290 25.95 3.26 -5.89
CA THR A 290 25.90 2.05 -6.72
C THR A 290 27.32 1.57 -7.00
N SER A 291 27.53 0.27 -6.83
CA SER A 291 28.74 -0.48 -7.20
C SER A 291 28.88 -0.66 -8.72
N VAL A 292 27.83 -0.37 -9.47
CA VAL A 292 27.76 -0.44 -10.93
C VAL A 292 27.54 0.93 -11.54
N THR A 293 27.91 1.08 -12.81
CA THR A 293 27.54 2.23 -13.64
C THR A 293 26.20 1.93 -14.29
N LEU A 294 25.29 2.89 -14.37
CA LEU A 294 23.98 2.64 -14.99
C LEU A 294 23.45 3.90 -15.68
N GLY A 295 22.55 3.69 -16.65
CA GLY A 295 21.78 4.80 -17.23
C GLY A 295 20.71 5.24 -16.24
N TYR A 296 20.52 6.55 -16.05
CA TYR A 296 19.46 7.10 -15.21
C TYR A 296 18.83 8.35 -15.82
N SER A 297 17.59 8.63 -15.43
CA SER A 297 16.85 9.83 -15.82
C SER A 297 17.15 10.94 -14.83
N VAL A 298 17.40 12.13 -15.36
CA VAL A 298 17.14 13.37 -14.62
C VAL A 298 15.65 13.62 -14.71
N LEU A 299 14.94 13.45 -13.60
CA LEU A 299 13.49 13.58 -13.51
C LEU A 299 13.08 15.00 -13.09
N SER A 300 11.91 15.44 -13.54
CA SER A 300 11.25 16.64 -13.04
C SER A 300 10.92 16.53 -11.55
N THR A 301 10.42 17.62 -10.97
CA THR A 301 9.76 17.54 -9.67
C THR A 301 8.58 16.56 -9.72
N PRO A 302 8.29 15.83 -8.63
CA PRO A 302 7.16 14.92 -8.59
C PRO A 302 5.83 15.64 -8.87
N ILE A 303 4.96 14.98 -9.63
CA ILE A 303 3.65 15.50 -10.04
C ILE A 303 2.51 14.76 -9.32
N ASN A 304 1.29 15.30 -9.37
CA ASN A 304 0.05 14.61 -8.97
C ASN A 304 0.06 14.04 -7.54
N GLY A 305 0.61 14.80 -6.58
CA GLY A 305 0.64 14.40 -5.16
C GLY A 305 1.61 13.26 -4.84
N SER A 306 2.58 13.00 -5.72
CA SER A 306 3.62 11.99 -5.51
C SER A 306 4.67 12.46 -4.51
N LEU A 307 5.29 11.51 -3.81
CA LEU A 307 6.24 11.74 -2.73
C LEU A 307 7.62 11.22 -3.13
N THR A 308 8.66 12.02 -2.88
CA THR A 308 10.06 11.56 -3.02
C THR A 308 10.45 10.75 -1.79
N ILE A 309 10.93 9.52 -2.01
CA ILE A 309 11.48 8.66 -0.98
C ILE A 309 12.99 8.82 -0.88
N ALA A 310 13.68 8.91 -2.02
CA ALA A 310 15.11 9.13 -2.09
C ALA A 310 15.45 10.11 -3.22
N SER A 311 16.50 10.90 -3.02
CA SER A 311 17.12 11.77 -4.03
C SER A 311 18.41 11.15 -4.56
N CYS A 312 18.94 11.68 -5.66
CA CYS A 312 20.31 11.41 -6.06
C CYS A 312 21.07 12.69 -6.37
N MET A 313 22.34 12.72 -5.95
CA MET A 313 23.22 13.86 -6.20
C MET A 313 23.45 14.09 -7.69
N GLN A 314 23.71 13.01 -8.44
CA GLN A 314 24.07 13.06 -9.86
C GLN A 314 22.89 13.39 -10.78
N CYS A 315 21.65 13.20 -10.33
CA CYS A 315 20.44 13.65 -11.03
C CYS A 315 19.99 15.04 -10.57
N GLY A 316 20.53 15.58 -9.48
CA GLY A 316 20.09 16.85 -8.90
C GLY A 316 18.59 16.85 -8.52
N GLY A 317 18.02 15.69 -8.19
CA GLY A 317 16.57 15.52 -8.14
C GLY A 317 16.10 14.20 -7.51
N PRO A 318 14.82 13.84 -7.69
CA PRO A 318 14.25 12.64 -7.11
C PRO A 318 14.77 11.37 -7.81
N ALA A 319 15.14 10.37 -7.01
CA ALA A 319 15.62 9.07 -7.48
C ALA A 319 14.58 7.95 -7.30
N VAL A 320 13.78 8.03 -6.24
CA VAL A 320 12.66 7.11 -5.98
C VAL A 320 11.44 7.94 -5.62
N ILE A 321 10.39 7.81 -6.42
CA ILE A 321 9.14 8.54 -6.26
C ILE A 321 8.02 7.51 -6.07
N VAL A 322 7.10 7.80 -5.17
CA VAL A 322 5.93 6.95 -4.93
C VAL A 322 4.62 7.73 -4.97
N ARG A 323 3.55 7.04 -5.33
CA ARG A 323 2.18 7.50 -5.13
C ARG A 323 1.42 6.44 -4.34
N PRO A 324 0.97 6.73 -3.10
CA PRO A 324 0.19 5.79 -2.32
C PRO A 324 -1.18 5.54 -2.96
N SER A 325 -1.84 4.46 -2.55
CA SER A 325 -3.20 4.16 -2.98
C SER A 325 -4.20 5.20 -2.48
N VAL A 326 -5.07 5.69 -3.37
CA VAL A 326 -6.22 6.54 -3.04
C VAL A 326 -7.48 5.86 -3.58
N ALA A 327 -8.46 5.61 -2.71
CA ALA A 327 -9.67 4.85 -3.06
C ALA A 327 -9.34 3.46 -3.68
N SER A 328 -9.80 3.19 -4.91
CA SER A 328 -9.53 1.94 -5.64
C SER A 328 -8.16 1.89 -6.31
N ASN A 329 -7.43 3.00 -6.35
CA ASN A 329 -6.18 3.09 -7.08
C ASN A 329 -5.07 2.26 -6.41
N GLY A 330 -4.26 1.59 -7.22
CA GLY A 330 -3.05 0.90 -6.81
C GLY A 330 -1.91 1.86 -6.50
N ARG A 331 -0.93 1.38 -5.74
CA ARG A 331 0.30 2.11 -5.42
C ARG A 331 1.18 2.21 -6.67
N ILE A 332 1.91 3.31 -6.85
CA ILE A 332 2.85 3.46 -7.97
C ILE A 332 4.23 3.79 -7.42
N VAL A 333 5.25 3.17 -8.01
CA VAL A 333 6.67 3.47 -7.77
C VAL A 333 7.31 3.81 -9.10
N GLN A 334 8.05 4.93 -9.15
CA GLN A 334 8.91 5.30 -10.27
C GLN A 334 10.34 5.47 -9.76
N ILE A 335 11.27 4.75 -10.37
CA ILE A 335 12.69 4.73 -9.98
C ILE A 335 13.52 5.30 -11.14
N ALA A 336 14.43 6.22 -10.83
CA ALA A 336 15.20 6.96 -11.83
C ALA A 336 16.29 6.14 -12.52
N HIS A 337 16.71 4.99 -11.97
CA HIS A 337 17.71 4.13 -12.61
C HIS A 337 17.10 3.30 -13.73
N GLY A 338 17.88 3.04 -14.77
CA GLY A 338 17.53 2.19 -15.90
C GLY A 338 17.44 0.73 -15.48
N GLY A 339 16.43 0.04 -16.01
CA GLY A 339 16.38 -1.42 -15.98
C GLY A 339 16.90 -1.98 -17.31
N HIS A 340 17.77 -2.98 -17.27
CA HIS A 340 18.22 -3.82 -18.39
C HIS A 340 18.83 -3.10 -19.62
N TYR A 341 19.52 -1.98 -19.45
CA TYR A 341 20.22 -1.33 -20.56
C TYR A 341 21.59 -1.98 -20.81
N SER A 342 21.74 -2.69 -21.95
CA SER A 342 22.91 -3.53 -22.23
C SER A 342 24.00 -2.86 -23.07
N SER A 343 23.73 -1.71 -23.69
CA SER A 343 24.68 -1.02 -24.58
C SER A 343 25.96 -0.52 -23.88
N GLY A 344 26.02 -0.59 -22.55
CA GLY A 344 27.21 -0.32 -21.77
C GLY A 344 28.01 -1.55 -21.30
N GLY A 345 27.57 -2.76 -21.63
CA GLY A 345 28.21 -4.02 -21.23
C GLY A 345 27.81 -4.52 -19.82
N ALA A 346 28.49 -5.56 -19.32
CA ALA A 346 28.13 -6.25 -18.07
C ALA A 346 28.12 -5.35 -16.81
N ASN A 347 28.89 -4.26 -16.83
CA ASN A 347 28.97 -3.27 -15.75
C ASN A 347 27.70 -2.39 -15.63
N PHE A 348 26.70 -2.61 -16.48
CA PHE A 348 25.42 -1.88 -16.51
C PHE A 348 24.23 -2.68 -15.94
N ASN A 349 24.48 -3.92 -15.54
CA ASN A 349 23.46 -4.77 -14.95
C ASN A 349 23.22 -4.37 -13.50
N TRP A 350 22.18 -3.59 -13.26
CA TRP A 350 21.77 -3.13 -11.93
C TRP A 350 21.56 -4.27 -10.93
N GLN A 351 21.26 -5.49 -11.40
CA GLN A 351 21.11 -6.69 -10.57
C GLN A 351 22.40 -7.13 -9.87
N ASN A 352 23.56 -6.65 -10.33
CA ASN A 352 24.84 -6.91 -9.68
C ASN A 352 25.05 -6.01 -8.45
N ASP A 353 24.17 -5.04 -8.21
CA ASP A 353 24.20 -4.18 -7.03
C ASP A 353 23.18 -4.63 -5.98
N ALA A 354 23.67 -5.09 -4.83
CA ALA A 354 22.81 -5.62 -3.76
C ALA A 354 21.82 -4.58 -3.18
N ASN A 355 22.18 -3.30 -3.18
CA ASN A 355 21.29 -2.24 -2.68
C ASN A 355 20.17 -1.98 -3.68
N LEU A 356 20.47 -1.93 -4.99
CA LEU A 356 19.44 -1.80 -6.02
C LEU A 356 18.50 -3.01 -6.05
N VAL A 357 19.03 -4.24 -5.92
CA VAL A 357 18.22 -5.46 -5.79
C VAL A 357 17.29 -5.38 -4.58
N THR A 358 17.81 -5.00 -3.42
CA THR A 358 16.99 -4.84 -2.20
C THR A 358 15.93 -3.77 -2.37
N MET A 359 16.28 -2.61 -2.94
CA MET A 359 15.35 -1.52 -3.22
C MET A 359 14.24 -1.93 -4.18
N MET A 360 14.58 -2.61 -5.29
CA MET A 360 13.59 -3.10 -6.26
C MET A 360 12.64 -4.13 -5.63
N ASN A 361 13.18 -5.08 -4.86
CA ASN A 361 12.36 -6.06 -4.14
C ASN A 361 11.37 -5.37 -3.19
N ASN A 362 11.83 -4.37 -2.43
CA ASN A 362 10.94 -3.63 -1.54
C ASN A 362 9.93 -2.75 -2.31
N ALA A 363 10.31 -2.17 -3.44
CA ALA A 363 9.41 -1.42 -4.31
C ALA A 363 8.25 -2.30 -4.83
N VAL A 364 8.57 -3.51 -5.32
CA VAL A 364 7.57 -4.47 -5.78
C VAL A 364 6.69 -4.94 -4.63
N LYS A 365 7.28 -5.30 -3.48
CA LYS A 365 6.52 -5.69 -2.28
C LYS A 365 5.58 -4.58 -1.81
N TRP A 366 6.05 -3.34 -1.82
CA TRP A 366 5.23 -2.19 -1.43
C TRP A 366 4.12 -1.95 -2.45
N ALA A 367 4.40 -2.01 -3.75
CA ALA A 367 3.39 -1.89 -4.80
C ALA A 367 2.30 -2.98 -4.68
N ALA A 368 2.72 -4.22 -4.42
CA ALA A 368 1.85 -5.38 -4.20
C ALA A 368 1.19 -5.44 -2.81
N LYS A 369 1.36 -4.40 -1.97
CA LYS A 369 0.78 -4.29 -0.62
C LYS A 369 1.18 -5.43 0.33
N MET A 370 2.41 -5.92 0.21
CA MET A 370 3.03 -6.87 1.14
C MET A 370 3.64 -6.19 2.37
N ILE A 371 4.06 -4.94 2.21
CA ILE A 371 4.71 -4.11 3.23
C ILE A 371 4.19 -2.67 3.22
#